data_AF-A0A344LIW2-F1
#
_entry.id   AF-A0A344LIW2-F1
#
_cell.length_a   1.000
_cell.length_b   1.000
_cell.length_c   1.000
_cell.angle_alpha   90.00
_cell.angle_beta   90.00
_cell.angle_gamma   90.00
#
_symmetry.space_group_name_H-M   'P 1'
#
loop_
_entity.id
_entity.type
_entity.pdbx_description
1 polymer ?
#
loop_
_entity_poly.entity_id
_entity_poly.type
_entity_poly.pdbx_seq_one_letter_code
_entity_poly.pdbx_strand_id
1 'polypeptide(L)'
;MPILGALIGAVFGTVFVMVNANEPLNPTFALIVRALAGLALASFLIMAVVALRRGLAAPPSPGDRGATWFGVKYWIVVVGELVLFAAGSAVLRLLDAPSQTGVAWVALVVGIHFIPFASIWRQRSILVPAWLLTAYGAIGLIMALTSAVAWIPIVSGVLSGLTLLTGSLYVASRLTRSNTANSPTAN
;
A
#
# COMPACT_ATOMS: atom_id res chain seq x y z
N MET A 1 -4.90 -13.55 10.29
CA MET A 1 -5.06 -12.08 10.20
C MET A 1 -4.34 -11.36 9.01
N PRO A 2 -3.99 -11.97 7.85
CA PRO A 2 -3.35 -11.24 6.72
C PRO A 2 -4.32 -10.35 5.91
N ILE A 3 -5.63 -10.58 6.05
CA ILE A 3 -6.66 -9.91 5.24
C ILE A 3 -6.82 -8.43 5.63
N LEU A 4 -6.65 -8.07 6.91
CA LEU A 4 -6.80 -6.68 7.35
C LEU A 4 -5.69 -5.78 6.78
N GLY A 5 -4.43 -6.21 6.85
CA GLY A 5 -3.32 -5.49 6.25
C GLY A 5 -3.45 -5.38 4.73
N ALA A 6 -3.90 -6.45 4.07
CA ALA A 6 -4.20 -6.43 2.64
C ALA A 6 -5.41 -5.54 2.28
N LEU A 7 -6.41 -5.42 3.14
CA LEU A 7 -7.54 -4.50 2.94
C LEU A 7 -7.07 -3.04 3.01
N ILE A 8 -6.27 -2.72 4.03
CA ILE A 8 -5.63 -1.40 4.18
C ILE A 8 -4.82 -1.09 2.91
N GLY A 9 -3.96 -2.01 2.49
CA GLY A 9 -3.18 -1.89 1.25
C GLY A 9 -4.05 -1.69 0.01
N ALA A 10 -5.13 -2.46 -0.15
CA ALA A 10 -6.02 -2.34 -1.30
C ALA A 10 -6.73 -0.97 -1.33
N VAL A 11 -7.25 -0.51 -0.20
CA VAL A 11 -7.94 0.79 -0.11
C VAL A 11 -6.98 1.94 -0.39
N PHE A 12 -5.84 2.01 0.32
CA PHE A 12 -4.85 3.06 0.08
C PHE A 12 -4.27 2.98 -1.33
N GLY A 13 -4.05 1.78 -1.84
CA GLY A 13 -3.57 1.56 -3.20
C GLY A 13 -4.53 2.15 -4.25
N THR A 14 -5.83 1.89 -4.11
CA THR A 14 -6.86 2.51 -4.96
C THR A 14 -6.87 4.02 -4.83
N VAL A 15 -6.85 4.57 -3.61
CA VAL A 15 -6.85 6.03 -3.40
C VAL A 15 -5.64 6.67 -4.08
N PHE A 16 -4.45 6.08 -3.94
CA PHE A 16 -3.23 6.55 -4.60
C PHE A 16 -3.38 6.60 -6.12
N VAL A 17 -3.96 5.57 -6.74
CA VAL A 17 -4.22 5.59 -8.19
C VAL A 17 -5.27 6.65 -8.56
N MET A 18 -6.40 6.68 -7.85
CA MET A 18 -7.51 7.57 -8.17
C MET A 18 -7.10 9.04 -8.08
N VAL A 19 -6.38 9.41 -7.02
CA VAL A 19 -5.96 10.79 -6.78
C VAL A 19 -4.83 11.23 -7.71
N ASN A 20 -3.94 10.32 -8.14
CA ASN A 20 -2.71 10.70 -8.83
C ASN A 20 -2.66 10.37 -10.33
N ALA A 21 -3.56 9.53 -10.85
CA ALA A 21 -3.68 9.27 -12.28
C ALA A 21 -4.33 10.46 -13.00
N ASN A 22 -3.59 11.55 -13.16
CA ASN A 22 -3.97 12.76 -13.89
C ASN A 22 -2.89 13.11 -14.91
N GLU A 23 -2.90 14.36 -15.39
CA GLU A 23 -1.81 14.91 -16.19
C GLU A 23 -0.43 14.61 -15.57
N PRO A 24 0.59 14.29 -16.38
CA PRO A 24 0.64 14.38 -17.85
C PRO A 24 0.11 13.13 -18.58
N LEU A 25 -0.52 12.17 -17.88
CA LEU A 25 -1.12 11.02 -18.56
C LEU A 25 -2.24 11.46 -19.50
N ASN A 26 -2.31 10.79 -20.66
CA ASN A 26 -3.46 10.91 -21.54
C ASN A 26 -4.76 10.60 -20.77
N PRO A 27 -5.84 11.41 -20.90
CA PRO A 27 -7.08 11.22 -20.13
C PRO A 27 -7.72 9.84 -20.28
N THR A 28 -7.67 9.25 -21.48
CA THR A 28 -8.16 7.89 -21.73
C THR A 28 -7.34 6.87 -20.94
N PHE A 29 -6.01 7.02 -20.94
CA PHE A 29 -5.14 6.13 -20.18
C PHE A 29 -5.34 6.30 -18.67
N ALA A 30 -5.46 7.53 -18.18
CA ALA A 30 -5.77 7.82 -16.79
C ALA A 30 -7.09 7.16 -16.35
N LEU A 31 -8.13 7.23 -17.18
CA LEU A 31 -9.41 6.56 -16.93
C LEU A 31 -9.27 5.04 -16.88
N ILE A 32 -8.52 4.44 -17.82
CA ILE A 32 -8.27 3.00 -17.84
C ILE A 32 -7.57 2.55 -16.56
N VAL A 33 -6.51 3.24 -16.14
CA VAL A 33 -5.75 2.87 -14.93
C VAL A 33 -6.63 2.99 -13.68
N ARG A 34 -7.46 4.03 -13.58
CA ARG A 34 -8.45 4.20 -12.49
C ARG A 34 -9.50 3.08 -12.48
N ALA A 35 -10.05 2.75 -13.63
CA ALA A 35 -11.02 1.67 -13.77
C ALA A 35 -10.41 0.32 -13.36
N LEU A 36 -9.18 0.03 -13.81
CA LEU A 36 -8.45 -1.18 -13.41
C LEU A 36 -8.17 -1.21 -11.91
N ALA A 37 -7.83 -0.09 -11.28
CA ALA A 37 -7.66 -0.01 -9.83
C ALA A 37 -8.97 -0.26 -9.07
N GLY A 38 -10.10 0.24 -9.57
CA GLY A 38 -11.43 -0.04 -9.02
C GLY A 38 -11.81 -1.52 -9.15
N LEU A 39 -11.56 -2.12 -10.32
CA LEU A 39 -11.76 -3.55 -10.57
C LEU A 39 -10.85 -4.42 -9.69
N ALA A 40 -9.60 -4.01 -9.49
CA ALA A 40 -8.67 -4.68 -8.59
C ALA A 40 -9.17 -4.67 -7.14
N LEU A 41 -9.68 -3.54 -6.65
CA LEU A 41 -10.28 -3.45 -5.32
C LEU A 41 -11.52 -4.35 -5.20
N ALA A 42 -12.43 -4.30 -6.18
CA ALA A 42 -13.62 -5.15 -6.20
C ALA A 42 -13.24 -6.64 -6.19
N SER A 43 -12.24 -7.03 -6.99
CA SER A 43 -11.72 -8.40 -7.04
C SER A 43 -11.12 -8.82 -5.70
N PHE A 44 -10.36 -7.94 -5.04
CA PHE A 44 -9.83 -8.18 -3.70
C PHE A 44 -10.96 -8.41 -2.68
N LEU A 45 -11.98 -7.55 -2.67
CA LEU A 45 -13.11 -7.67 -1.75
C LEU A 45 -13.87 -8.98 -1.95
N ILE A 46 -14.12 -9.38 -3.20
CA ILE A 46 -14.75 -10.66 -3.53
C ILE A 46 -13.91 -11.82 -3.00
N MET A 47 -12.60 -11.84 -3.27
CA MET A 47 -11.71 -12.89 -2.77
C MET A 47 -11.64 -12.92 -1.25
N ALA A 48 -11.60 -11.76 -0.59
CA ALA A 48 -11.58 -11.66 0.86
C ALA A 48 -12.87 -12.23 1.48
N VAL A 49 -14.04 -11.88 0.93
CA VAL A 49 -15.33 -12.43 1.37
C VAL A 49 -15.39 -13.94 1.15
N VAL A 50 -14.95 -14.43 -0.01
CA VAL A 50 -14.90 -15.88 -0.30
C VAL A 50 -13.97 -16.59 0.69
N ALA A 51 -12.80 -16.03 0.97
CA ALA A 51 -11.85 -16.59 1.93
C ALA A 51 -12.43 -16.64 3.35
N LEU A 52 -13.13 -15.58 3.79
CA LEU A 52 -13.82 -15.55 5.08
C LEU A 52 -14.93 -16.59 5.16
N ARG A 53 -15.82 -16.63 4.16
CA ARG A 53 -16.97 -17.56 4.12
C ARG A 53 -16.53 -19.03 4.13
N ARG A 54 -15.39 -19.34 3.52
CA ARG A 54 -14.83 -20.69 3.45
C ARG A 54 -13.96 -21.05 4.67
N GLY A 55 -13.87 -20.18 5.68
CA GLY A 55 -13.01 -20.41 6.85
C GLY A 55 -11.51 -20.46 6.51
N LEU A 56 -11.10 -19.93 5.35
CA LEU A 56 -9.71 -19.94 4.88
C LEU A 56 -8.85 -18.88 5.57
N ALA A 57 -9.48 -17.98 6.32
CA ALA A 57 -8.78 -17.08 7.22
C ALA A 57 -8.36 -17.87 8.46
N ALA A 58 -7.10 -18.31 8.51
CA ALA A 58 -6.57 -19.09 9.63
C ALA A 58 -6.88 -18.43 10.99
N PRO A 59 -7.39 -19.18 11.99
CA PRO A 59 -7.57 -18.66 13.33
C PRO A 59 -6.22 -18.22 13.93
N PRO A 60 -6.21 -17.18 14.78
CA PRO A 60 -4.99 -16.72 15.42
C PRO A 60 -4.34 -17.87 16.20
N SER A 61 -3.02 -18.01 16.07
CA SER A 61 -2.27 -19.07 16.74
C SER A 61 -2.34 -18.84 18.27
N PRO A 62 -2.36 -19.88 19.13
CA PRO A 62 -2.41 -19.71 20.58
C PRO A 62 -1.29 -18.81 21.16
N GLY A 63 -0.17 -18.62 20.43
CA GLY A 63 0.91 -17.68 20.76
C GLY A 63 0.68 -16.21 20.37
N ASP A 64 -0.36 -15.90 19.59
CA ASP A 64 -0.71 -14.51 19.20
C ASP A 64 -1.46 -13.74 20.30
N ARG A 65 -1.83 -14.40 21.41
CA ARG A 65 -2.64 -13.82 22.49
C ARG A 65 -1.93 -12.74 23.33
N GLY A 66 -0.64 -12.50 23.11
CA GLY A 66 0.15 -11.48 23.82
C GLY A 66 0.74 -10.37 22.94
N ALA A 67 0.76 -10.53 21.62
CA ALA A 67 1.26 -9.51 20.70
C ALA A 67 0.11 -8.61 20.27
N THR A 68 -0.19 -7.56 21.06
CA THR A 68 -1.15 -6.54 20.63
C THR A 68 -0.63 -5.88 19.35
N TRP A 69 -1.29 -6.13 18.22
CA TRP A 69 -0.98 -5.50 16.93
C TRP A 69 -0.98 -3.97 17.00
N PHE A 70 -1.73 -3.43 17.97
CA PHE A 70 -1.94 -2.01 18.26
C PHE A 70 -1.29 -1.56 19.59
N GLY A 71 -0.22 -2.22 20.01
CA GLY A 71 0.50 -1.87 21.24
C GLY A 71 1.26 -0.54 21.17
N VAL A 72 1.99 -0.19 22.23
CA VAL A 72 2.77 1.06 22.31
C VAL A 72 3.71 1.24 21.10
N LYS A 73 4.38 0.17 20.67
CA LYS A 73 5.28 0.20 19.49
C LYS A 73 4.55 0.59 18.20
N TYR A 74 3.30 0.15 18.03
CA TYR A 74 2.47 0.55 16.89
C TYR A 74 2.17 2.05 16.95
N TRP A 75 1.74 2.56 18.11
CA TRP A 75 1.44 3.98 18.27
C TRP A 75 2.66 4.89 18.09
N ILE A 76 3.85 4.47 18.52
CA ILE A 76 5.09 5.21 18.26
C ILE A 76 5.31 5.37 16.75
N VAL A 77 5.11 4.30 15.97
CA VAL A 77 5.28 4.32 14.52
C VAL A 77 4.22 5.21 13.86
N VAL A 78 2.96 5.13 14.29
CA VAL A 78 1.85 5.96 13.76
C VAL A 78 2.00 7.44 14.09
N VAL A 79 2.37 7.77 15.34
CA VAL A 79 2.63 9.16 15.74
C VAL A 79 3.85 9.71 15.01
N GLY A 80 4.90 8.90 14.88
CA GLY A 80 6.09 9.28 14.10
C GLY A 80 5.75 9.57 12.64
N GLU A 81 4.89 8.77 12.02
CA GLU A 81 4.38 9.02 10.67
C GLU A 81 3.61 10.34 10.58
N LEU A 82 2.70 10.62 11.52
CA LEU A 82 1.94 11.87 11.53
C LEU A 82 2.88 13.09 11.66
N VAL A 83 3.90 12.99 12.51
CA VAL A 83 4.93 14.02 12.66
C VAL A 83 5.72 14.19 11.36
N LEU A 84 6.12 13.11 10.69
CA LEU A 84 6.83 13.18 9.41
C LEU A 84 5.98 13.82 8.31
N PHE A 85 4.69 13.52 8.22
CA PHE A 85 3.79 14.19 7.29
C PHE A 85 3.68 15.69 7.57
N ALA A 86 3.44 16.08 8.82
CA ALA A 86 3.30 17.48 9.20
C ALA A 86 4.60 18.26 8.98
N ALA A 87 5.72 17.74 9.47
CA ALA A 87 7.03 18.36 9.37
C ALA A 87 7.49 18.48 7.91
N GLY A 88 7.42 17.40 7.14
CA GLY A 88 7.81 17.44 5.73
C GLY A 88 6.93 18.35 4.89
N SER A 89 5.62 18.39 5.16
CA SER A 89 4.73 19.34 4.49
C SER A 89 5.09 20.79 4.82
N ALA A 90 5.48 21.08 6.06
CA ALA A 90 5.94 22.41 6.45
C ALA A 90 7.27 22.79 5.76
N VAL A 91 8.22 21.85 5.69
CA VAL A 91 9.50 22.04 5.01
C VAL A 91 9.31 22.27 3.51
N LEU A 92 8.50 21.44 2.84
CA LEU A 92 8.22 21.60 1.40
C LEU A 92 7.59 22.95 1.09
N ARG A 93 6.66 23.42 1.94
CA ARG A 93 6.08 24.77 1.80
C ARG A 93 7.11 25.88 2.03
N LEU A 94 7.98 25.72 3.03
CA LEU A 94 9.04 26.70 3.32
C LEU A 94 10.04 26.83 2.17
N LEU A 95 10.25 25.75 1.43
CA LEU A 95 11.14 25.70 0.26
C LEU A 95 10.45 26.11 -1.05
N ASP A 96 9.18 26.54 -1.02
CA ASP A 96 8.36 26.79 -2.21
C ASP A 96 8.41 25.63 -3.23
N ALA A 97 8.47 24.39 -2.71
CA ALA A 97 8.59 23.21 -3.54
C ALA A 97 7.32 23.02 -4.39
N PRO A 98 7.43 22.44 -5.60
CA PRO A 98 6.27 22.19 -6.44
C PRO A 98 5.20 21.38 -5.71
N SER A 99 3.92 21.68 -5.94
CA SER A 99 2.80 21.05 -5.22
C SER A 99 2.77 19.52 -5.35
N GLN A 100 3.31 18.99 -6.46
CA GLN A 100 3.44 17.56 -6.72
C GLN A 100 4.42 16.86 -5.76
N THR A 101 5.34 17.58 -5.12
CA THR A 101 6.26 16.99 -4.13
C THR A 101 5.55 16.43 -2.90
N GLY A 102 4.32 16.89 -2.63
CA GLY A 102 3.50 16.38 -1.53
C GLY A 102 3.24 14.87 -1.65
N VAL A 103 2.88 14.37 -2.84
CA VAL A 103 2.66 12.92 -3.03
C VAL A 103 3.97 12.13 -2.95
N ALA A 104 5.09 12.68 -3.43
CA ALA A 104 6.40 12.05 -3.28
C ALA A 104 6.80 11.89 -1.80
N TRP A 105 6.59 12.94 -1.01
CA TRP A 105 6.81 12.88 0.43
C TRP A 105 5.90 11.87 1.11
N VAL A 106 4.61 11.86 0.76
CA VAL A 106 3.67 10.90 1.34
C VAL A 106 4.09 9.46 1.01
N ALA A 107 4.42 9.16 -0.25
CA ALA A 107 4.88 7.84 -0.66
C ALA A 107 6.15 7.40 0.09
N LEU A 108 7.11 8.33 0.27
CA LEU A 108 8.34 8.08 1.01
C LEU A 108 8.05 7.71 2.47
N VAL A 109 7.26 8.53 3.15
CA VAL A 109 6.93 8.34 4.57
C VAL A 109 6.14 7.05 4.78
N VAL A 110 5.14 6.75 3.93
CA VAL A 110 4.38 5.49 3.98
C VAL A 110 5.30 4.28 3.75
N GLY A 111 6.25 4.38 2.80
CA GLY A 111 7.24 3.34 2.56
C GLY A 111 8.11 3.06 3.79
N ILE A 112 8.65 4.11 4.41
CA ILE A 112 9.48 4.01 5.62
C ILE A 112 8.66 3.46 6.80
N HIS A 113 7.40 3.90 6.93
CA HIS A 113 6.46 3.45 7.96
C HIS A 113 6.22 1.93 7.93
N PHE A 114 6.23 1.31 6.74
CA PHE A 114 6.09 -0.14 6.61
C PHE A 114 7.29 -0.95 7.08
N ILE A 115 8.49 -0.36 7.16
CA ILE A 115 9.71 -1.07 7.57
C ILE A 115 9.61 -1.55 9.03
N PRO A 116 9.29 -0.70 10.03
CA PRO A 116 9.03 -1.16 11.40
C PRO A 116 7.95 -2.23 11.51
N PHE A 117 6.89 -2.13 10.71
CA PHE A 117 5.78 -3.10 10.74
C PHE A 117 6.17 -4.49 10.26
N ALA A 118 7.15 -4.63 9.37
CA ALA A 118 7.69 -5.94 9.03
C ALA A 118 8.25 -6.68 10.28
N SER A 119 8.84 -5.93 11.22
CA SER A 119 9.36 -6.46 12.49
C SER A 119 8.23 -6.67 13.52
N ILE A 120 7.38 -5.66 13.72
CA ILE A 120 6.29 -5.68 14.72
C ILE A 120 5.29 -6.80 14.42
N TRP A 121 4.91 -6.96 13.15
CA TRP A 121 3.93 -7.97 12.72
C TRP A 121 4.57 -9.27 12.22
N ARG A 122 5.92 -9.37 12.26
CA ARG A 122 6.70 -10.54 11.80
C ARG A 122 6.36 -10.98 10.37
N GLN A 123 6.04 -10.03 9.49
CA GLN A 123 5.64 -10.28 8.10
C GLN A 123 6.65 -9.65 7.15
N ARG A 124 7.62 -10.46 6.69
CA ARG A 124 8.65 -10.01 5.74
C ARG A 124 8.10 -9.60 4.38
N SER A 125 6.92 -10.09 3.99
CA SER A 125 6.26 -9.70 2.74
C SER A 125 5.94 -8.19 2.68
N ILE A 126 5.84 -7.51 3.82
CA ILE A 126 5.61 -6.06 3.91
C ILE A 126 6.86 -5.27 3.48
N LEU A 127 8.06 -5.86 3.52
CA LEU A 127 9.27 -5.17 3.10
C LEU A 127 9.30 -4.85 1.61
N VAL A 128 8.62 -5.64 0.77
CA VAL A 128 8.55 -5.38 -0.67
C VAL A 128 7.84 -4.05 -0.96
N PRO A 129 6.58 -3.83 -0.54
CA PRO A 129 5.96 -2.52 -0.70
C PRO A 129 6.70 -1.43 0.07
N ALA A 130 7.28 -1.71 1.25
CA ALA A 130 8.07 -0.73 1.98
C ALA A 130 9.22 -0.14 1.14
N TRP A 131 10.04 -1.01 0.54
CA TRP A 131 11.16 -0.59 -0.29
C TRP A 131 10.72 0.10 -1.57
N LEU A 132 9.69 -0.43 -2.25
CA LEU A 132 9.20 0.16 -3.50
C LEU A 132 8.61 1.55 -3.27
N LEU A 133 7.75 1.73 -2.27
CA LEU A 133 7.16 3.03 -1.95
C LEU A 133 8.22 4.04 -1.51
N THR A 134 9.19 3.60 -0.71
CA THR A 134 10.34 4.43 -0.30
C THR A 134 11.12 4.90 -1.53
N ALA A 135 11.41 3.98 -2.47
CA ALA A 135 12.11 4.30 -3.71
C ALA A 135 11.30 5.25 -4.58
N TYR A 136 10.01 4.99 -4.81
CA TYR A 136 9.14 5.86 -5.62
C TYR A 136 8.99 7.26 -5.02
N GLY A 137 8.89 7.37 -3.69
CA GLY A 137 8.87 8.65 -2.99
C GLY A 137 10.20 9.39 -3.14
N ALA A 138 11.34 8.73 -2.91
CA ALA A 138 12.66 9.32 -3.06
C ALA A 138 12.92 9.79 -4.51
N ILE A 139 12.58 8.95 -5.50
CA ILE A 139 12.69 9.31 -6.91
C ILE A 139 11.81 10.53 -7.23
N GLY A 140 10.58 10.60 -6.73
CA GLY A 140 9.71 11.75 -6.92
C GLY A 140 10.27 13.04 -6.34
N LEU A 141 10.91 12.98 -5.16
CA LEU A 141 11.59 14.14 -4.57
C LEU A 141 12.81 14.56 -5.41
N ILE A 142 13.58 13.62 -5.94
CA ILE A 142 14.70 13.92 -6.86
C ILE A 142 14.19 14.55 -8.16
N MET A 143 13.07 14.06 -8.71
CA MET A 143 12.44 14.62 -9.90
C MET A 143 12.02 16.08 -9.73
N ALA A 144 11.74 16.52 -8.50
CA ALA A 144 11.44 17.92 -8.20
C ALA A 144 12.59 18.88 -8.56
N LEU A 145 13.82 18.36 -8.66
CA LEU A 145 15.02 19.11 -9.05
C LEU A 145 15.24 19.12 -10.58
N THR A 146 14.28 18.62 -11.35
CA THR A 146 14.40 18.43 -12.80
C THR A 146 13.17 18.99 -13.53
N SER A 147 13.16 18.95 -14.86
CA SER A 147 11.97 19.29 -15.66
C SER A 147 10.85 18.25 -15.59
N ALA A 148 11.06 17.11 -14.91
CA ALA A 148 10.10 16.02 -14.83
C ALA A 148 9.07 16.15 -13.70
N VAL A 149 8.91 17.32 -13.08
CA VAL A 149 7.99 17.57 -11.95
C VAL A 149 6.57 17.07 -12.20
N ALA A 150 6.06 17.25 -13.42
CA ALA A 150 4.72 16.81 -13.80
C ALA A 150 4.53 15.30 -13.64
N TRP A 151 5.59 14.49 -13.76
CA TRP A 151 5.52 13.03 -13.67
C TRP A 151 5.55 12.49 -12.24
N ILE A 152 5.81 13.34 -11.24
CA ILE A 152 5.88 12.94 -9.82
C ILE A 152 4.61 12.20 -9.35
N PRO A 153 3.38 12.65 -9.63
CA PRO A 153 2.17 11.93 -9.23
C PRO A 153 2.07 10.53 -9.85
N ILE A 154 2.62 10.33 -11.05
CA ILE A 154 2.62 9.02 -11.68
C ILE A 154 3.62 8.10 -10.99
N VAL A 155 4.85 8.56 -10.80
CA VAL A 155 5.92 7.76 -10.20
C VAL A 155 5.64 7.49 -8.73
N SER A 156 5.40 8.51 -7.92
CA SER A 156 5.22 8.36 -6.48
C SER A 156 3.80 8.01 -6.09
N GLY A 157 2.79 8.41 -6.88
CA GLY A 157 1.38 8.14 -6.62
C GLY A 157 0.93 6.83 -7.26
N VAL A 158 0.85 6.79 -8.59
CA VAL A 158 0.26 5.65 -9.32
C VAL A 158 1.06 4.36 -9.10
N LEU A 159 2.40 4.36 -9.22
CA LEU A 159 3.20 3.13 -9.02
C LEU A 159 3.13 2.61 -7.58
N SER A 160 3.11 3.50 -6.59
CA SER A 160 2.86 3.13 -5.19
C SER A 160 1.48 2.48 -5.03
N GLY A 161 0.46 3.09 -5.64
CA GLY A 161 -0.90 2.57 -5.60
C GLY A 161 -1.04 1.18 -6.22
N LEU A 162 -0.44 0.99 -7.40
CA LEU A 162 -0.39 -0.31 -8.08
C LEU A 162 0.38 -1.36 -7.27
N THR A 163 1.48 -0.97 -6.63
CA THR A 163 2.27 -1.88 -5.77
C THR A 163 1.43 -2.40 -4.61
N LEU A 164 0.68 -1.53 -3.93
CA LEU A 164 -0.19 -1.91 -2.82
C LEU A 164 -1.36 -2.79 -3.28
N LEU A 165 -1.99 -2.45 -4.40
CA LEU A 165 -3.09 -3.24 -4.97
C LEU A 165 -2.63 -4.63 -5.40
N THR A 166 -1.54 -4.73 -6.15
CA THR A 166 -0.98 -6.01 -6.60
C THR A 166 -0.54 -6.86 -5.41
N GLY A 167 0.11 -6.27 -4.39
CA GLY A 167 0.45 -6.97 -3.15
C GLY A 167 -0.79 -7.51 -2.42
N SER A 168 -1.86 -6.73 -2.36
CA SER A 168 -3.12 -7.12 -1.69
C SER A 168 -3.84 -8.25 -2.43
N LEU A 169 -3.93 -8.16 -3.76
CA LEU A 169 -4.44 -9.22 -4.63
C LEU A 169 -3.61 -10.50 -4.52
N TYR A 170 -2.28 -10.36 -4.46
CA TYR A 170 -1.38 -11.50 -4.31
C TYR A 170 -1.68 -12.27 -3.02
N VAL A 171 -1.79 -11.56 -1.89
CA VAL A 171 -2.15 -12.15 -0.59
C VAL A 171 -3.51 -12.86 -0.67
N ALA A 172 -4.53 -12.20 -1.21
CA ALA A 172 -5.86 -12.79 -1.37
C ALA A 172 -5.87 -14.04 -2.27
N SER A 173 -5.10 -14.02 -3.36
CA SER A 173 -4.99 -15.15 -4.29
C SER A 173 -4.28 -16.36 -3.66
N ARG A 174 -3.28 -16.14 -2.80
CA ARG A 174 -2.58 -17.23 -2.08
C ARG A 174 -3.52 -17.90 -1.08
N LEU A 175 -4.29 -17.12 -0.32
CA LEU A 175 -5.27 -17.65 0.63
C LEU A 175 -6.35 -18.51 -0.05
N THR A 176 -6.73 -18.14 -1.28
CA THR A 176 -7.72 -18.89 -2.06
C THR A 176 -7.13 -20.17 -2.68
N ARG A 177 -5.85 -20.15 -3.10
CA ARG A 177 -5.17 -21.29 -3.75
C ARG A 177 -4.62 -22.35 -2.81
N SER A 178 -4.20 -22.00 -1.60
CA SER A 178 -3.59 -22.95 -0.66
C SER A 178 -4.51 -24.10 -0.22
N ASN A 179 -5.81 -24.05 -0.55
CA ASN A 179 -6.77 -25.09 -0.19
C ASN A 179 -7.32 -25.89 -1.39
N THR A 180 -7.23 -25.40 -2.63
CA THR A 180 -7.58 -26.23 -3.81
C THR A 180 -6.62 -27.41 -3.99
N ALA A 181 -5.38 -27.27 -3.52
CA ALA A 181 -4.39 -28.35 -3.53
C ALA A 181 -4.60 -29.40 -2.41
N ASN A 182 -5.45 -29.10 -1.41
CA ASN A 182 -5.69 -29.97 -0.24
C ASN A 182 -7.08 -30.59 -0.21
N SER A 183 -7.92 -30.38 -1.24
CA SER A 183 -9.16 -31.14 -1.38
C SER A 183 -8.81 -32.58 -1.78
N PRO A 184 -9.09 -33.60 -0.95
CA PRO A 184 -8.99 -34.98 -1.39
C PRO A 184 -9.92 -35.13 -2.59
N THR A 185 -9.41 -35.68 -3.69
CA THR A 185 -10.24 -36.23 -4.75
C THR A 185 -11.24 -37.17 -4.09
N ALA A 186 -12.52 -36.78 -4.08
CA ALA A 186 -13.59 -37.65 -3.66
C ALA A 186 -13.61 -38.84 -4.63
N ASN A 187 -13.16 -39.99 -4.13
CA ASN A 187 -13.47 -41.29 -4.72
C ASN A 187 -14.91 -41.66 -4.38
#